data_AF-A0A4D5RGV3-F1
#
_entry.id   AF-A0A4D5RGV3-F1
#
_cell.length_a   1.000
_cell.length_b   1.000
_cell.length_c   1.000
_cell.angle_alpha   90.00
_cell.angle_beta   90.00
_cell.angle_gamma   90.00
#
_symmetry.space_group_name_H-M   'P 1'
#
loop_
_entity.id
_entity.type
_entity.pdbx_description
1 polymer ?
#
loop_
_entity_poly.entity_id
_entity_poly.type
_entity_poly.pdbx_seq_one_letter_code
_entity_poly.pdbx_strand_id
1 'polypeptide(L)'
;MKVLLVFFLVGTVAAQWNEICKLSPDKGVRRARISRFYFNQSSGECMPFIYGGCMGNLNNFWTIEDCEAACKNAVQDEPTENEDGSSYFDTACKPTPERGICKGFLDRWFFNVSSGACETFLYSGCGGNLNEYQSQWECEFACMG
;
A
#
# COMPACT_ATOMS: atom_id res chain seq x y z
N MET A 1 14.31 -46.15 -10.97
CA MET A 1 14.21 -46.10 -9.49
C MET A 1 15.42 -45.33 -9.01
N LYS A 2 15.38 -44.16 -8.37
CA LYS A 2 14.36 -43.50 -7.56
C LYS A 2 14.15 -42.07 -8.06
N VAL A 3 12.87 -41.72 -8.11
CA VAL A 3 12.35 -40.36 -8.24
C VAL A 3 12.69 -39.60 -6.96
N LEU A 4 13.28 -38.42 -7.07
CA LEU A 4 13.25 -37.41 -6.01
C LEU A 4 12.52 -36.20 -6.61
N LEU A 5 11.21 -36.22 -6.40
CA LEU A 5 10.32 -35.09 -6.63
C LEU A 5 10.74 -33.97 -5.67
N VAL A 6 11.31 -32.90 -6.20
CA VAL A 6 11.33 -31.62 -5.49
C VAL A 6 10.04 -30.90 -5.87
N PHE A 7 8.96 -31.27 -5.20
CA PHE A 7 7.78 -30.40 -5.08
C PHE A 7 7.97 -29.55 -3.84
N PHE A 8 8.51 -28.34 -4.00
CA PHE A 8 8.08 -27.23 -3.15
C PHE A 8 7.25 -26.30 -4.02
N LEU A 9 5.97 -26.66 -4.01
CA LEU A 9 4.78 -25.86 -4.23
C LEU A 9 5.04 -24.34 -4.28
N VAL A 10 4.56 -23.76 -5.37
CA VAL A 10 4.10 -22.36 -5.50
C VAL A 10 3.63 -21.84 -4.14
N GLY A 11 4.38 -20.92 -3.56
CA GLY A 11 4.16 -20.36 -2.23
C GLY A 11 4.26 -18.83 -2.27
N THR A 12 3.17 -18.21 -2.73
CA THR A 12 2.66 -16.91 -2.30
C THR A 12 3.61 -15.70 -2.28
N VAL A 13 3.69 -14.97 -3.39
CA VAL A 13 3.85 -13.49 -3.32
C VAL A 13 2.46 -12.88 -3.22
N ALA A 14 1.77 -13.19 -2.12
CA ALA A 14 0.51 -12.58 -1.72
C ALA A 14 0.65 -12.30 -0.23
N ALA A 15 1.46 -11.28 0.06
CA ALA A 15 1.89 -11.02 1.42
C ALA A 15 2.37 -9.59 1.60
N GLN A 16 1.72 -8.59 0.99
CA GLN A 16 1.76 -7.23 1.55
C GLN A 16 0.87 -7.19 2.80
N TRP A 17 1.23 -8.02 3.78
CA TRP A 17 0.64 -7.99 5.11
C TRP A 17 1.13 -6.71 5.76
N ASN A 18 0.21 -5.80 6.07
CA ASN A 18 0.50 -4.62 6.86
C ASN A 18 1.28 -5.02 8.12
N GLU A 19 2.59 -4.70 8.16
CA GLU A 19 3.51 -5.12 9.23
C GLU A 19 3.04 -4.65 10.61
N ILE A 20 2.26 -3.55 10.66
CA ILE A 20 1.59 -3.07 11.87
C ILE A 20 0.68 -4.16 12.47
N CYS A 21 -0.09 -4.83 11.62
CA CYS A 21 -1.05 -5.85 12.01
C CYS A 21 -0.36 -7.15 12.47
N LYS A 22 0.95 -7.29 12.21
CA LYS A 22 1.76 -8.40 12.74
C LYS A 22 2.30 -8.16 14.15
N LEU A 23 2.25 -6.94 14.65
CA LEU A 23 2.75 -6.62 15.98
C LEU A 23 1.79 -7.17 17.04
N SER A 24 2.34 -7.66 18.16
CA SER A 24 1.52 -7.96 19.34
C SER A 24 1.03 -6.67 19.98
N PRO A 25 -0.14 -6.62 20.64
CA PRO A 25 -0.61 -5.40 21.30
C PRO A 25 0.34 -4.98 22.42
N ASP A 26 0.76 -3.72 22.43
CA ASP A 26 1.63 -3.16 23.46
C ASP A 26 0.91 -2.09 24.29
N LYS A 27 0.79 -2.36 25.60
CA LYS A 27 0.16 -1.44 26.56
C LYS A 27 1.02 -0.21 26.83
N GLY A 28 2.31 -0.24 26.48
CA GLY A 28 3.27 0.80 26.79
C GLY A 28 3.63 0.86 28.27
N VAL A 29 4.32 1.92 28.66
CA VAL A 29 4.97 2.03 29.99
C VAL A 29 4.06 2.67 31.05
N ARG A 30 2.98 3.31 30.63
CA ARG A 30 2.05 4.05 31.51
C ARG A 30 0.87 3.17 31.93
N ARG A 31 0.07 3.64 32.90
CA ARG A 31 -1.01 2.85 33.55
C ARG A 31 -2.39 3.48 33.41
N ALA A 32 -2.61 4.35 32.42
CA ALA A 32 -3.96 4.77 32.09
C ALA A 32 -4.79 3.56 31.61
N ARG A 33 -6.11 3.65 31.67
CA ARG A 33 -7.01 2.64 31.14
C ARG A 33 -7.74 3.19 29.92
N ILE A 34 -7.06 3.22 28.78
CA ILE A 34 -7.61 3.74 27.53
C ILE A 34 -8.01 2.56 26.66
N SER A 35 -9.30 2.44 26.34
CA SER A 35 -9.81 1.40 25.45
C SER A 35 -9.34 1.68 24.02
N ARG A 36 -8.71 0.70 23.40
CA ARG A 36 -8.19 0.73 22.02
C ARG A 36 -8.44 -0.62 21.37
N PHE A 37 -8.21 -0.71 20.06
CA PHE A 37 -8.32 -1.95 19.29
C PHE A 37 -6.96 -2.36 18.73
N TYR A 38 -6.72 -3.65 18.62
CA TYR A 38 -5.55 -4.22 17.95
C TYR A 38 -6.01 -5.39 17.07
N PHE A 39 -5.27 -5.68 16.02
CA PHE A 39 -5.49 -6.85 15.18
C PHE A 39 -4.83 -8.09 15.80
N ASN A 40 -5.62 -9.12 16.05
CA ASN A 40 -5.14 -10.41 16.52
C ASN A 40 -4.97 -11.35 15.33
N GLN A 41 -3.72 -11.65 14.98
CA GLN A 41 -3.38 -12.54 13.87
C GLN A 41 -3.91 -13.97 14.04
N SER A 42 -3.95 -14.48 15.27
CA SER A 42 -4.37 -15.85 15.53
C SER A 42 -5.85 -16.06 15.26
N SER A 43 -6.67 -15.03 15.48
CA SER A 43 -8.11 -15.06 15.18
C SER A 43 -8.46 -14.39 13.85
N GLY A 44 -7.59 -13.56 13.29
CA GLY A 44 -7.89 -12.71 12.13
C GLY A 44 -8.84 -11.55 12.46
N GLU A 45 -8.93 -11.16 13.73
CA GLU A 45 -9.99 -10.26 14.22
C GLU A 45 -9.42 -9.04 14.94
N CYS A 46 -10.11 -7.90 14.81
CA CYS A 46 -9.83 -6.72 15.60
C CYS A 46 -10.44 -6.86 16.99
N MET A 47 -9.60 -6.81 18.02
CA MET A 47 -9.99 -7.07 19.41
C MET A 47 -9.69 -5.86 20.29
N PRO A 48 -10.51 -5.60 21.32
CA PRO A 48 -10.23 -4.52 22.26
C PRO A 48 -9.05 -4.88 23.18
N PHE A 49 -8.25 -3.88 23.56
CA PHE A 49 -7.25 -3.96 24.61
C PHE A 49 -7.13 -2.66 25.39
N ILE A 50 -6.44 -2.71 26.54
CA ILE A 50 -6.21 -1.54 27.38
C ILE A 50 -4.82 -0.96 27.12
N TYR A 51 -4.79 0.22 26.53
CA TYR A 51 -3.59 1.00 26.30
C TYR A 51 -3.27 1.90 27.50
N GLY A 52 -1.99 1.91 27.91
CA GLY A 52 -1.47 2.64 29.06
C GLY A 52 -1.35 4.15 28.86
N GLY A 53 -1.48 4.64 27.62
CA GLY A 53 -1.53 6.08 27.29
C GLY A 53 -0.23 6.71 26.82
N CYS A 54 0.89 5.98 26.79
CA CYS A 54 2.14 6.45 26.18
C CYS A 54 3.03 5.24 25.81
N MET A 55 3.90 5.43 24.81
CA MET A 55 4.67 4.37 24.15
C MET A 55 3.74 3.32 23.53
N GLY A 56 4.12 2.05 23.42
CA GLY A 56 3.35 1.06 22.69
C GLY A 56 3.84 0.92 21.25
N ASN A 57 3.01 0.32 20.41
CA ASN A 57 3.27 0.18 18.99
C ASN A 57 2.04 0.54 18.16
N LEU A 58 2.17 0.41 16.84
CA LEU A 58 1.18 0.87 15.87
C LEU A 58 -0.06 -0.05 15.77
N ASN A 59 -0.04 -1.28 16.32
CA ASN A 59 -1.22 -2.13 16.38
C ASN A 59 -2.16 -1.66 17.50
N ASN A 60 -2.64 -0.42 17.35
CA ASN A 60 -3.33 0.36 18.36
C ASN A 60 -4.21 1.42 17.72
N PHE A 61 -5.48 1.06 17.52
CA PHE A 61 -6.48 1.86 16.82
C PHE A 61 -7.53 2.40 17.79
N TRP A 62 -8.12 3.55 17.48
CA TRP A 62 -9.13 4.16 18.34
C TRP A 62 -10.48 3.46 18.22
N THR A 63 -10.85 3.05 17.02
CA THR A 63 -12.12 2.38 16.71
C THR A 63 -11.86 0.99 16.14
N ILE A 64 -12.90 0.15 16.10
CA ILE A 64 -12.81 -1.16 15.46
C ILE A 64 -12.69 -0.99 13.94
N GLU A 65 -13.39 0.00 13.38
CA GLU A 65 -13.38 0.31 11.95
C GLU A 65 -11.99 0.72 11.46
N ASP A 66 -11.26 1.53 12.23
CA ASP A 66 -9.87 1.91 11.91
C ASP A 66 -8.96 0.68 11.87
N CYS A 67 -9.14 -0.23 12.81
CA CYS A 67 -8.39 -1.48 12.86
C CYS A 67 -8.71 -2.39 11.68
N GLU A 68 -10.00 -2.56 11.36
CA GLU A 68 -10.45 -3.43 10.26
C GLU A 68 -10.02 -2.86 8.91
N ALA A 69 -10.13 -1.54 8.72
CA ALA A 69 -9.64 -0.87 7.53
C ALA A 69 -8.12 -1.07 7.36
N ALA A 70 -7.35 -0.96 8.44
CA ALA A 70 -5.91 -1.14 8.40
C ALA A 70 -5.48 -2.60 8.18
N CYS A 71 -6.20 -3.57 8.75
CA CYS A 71 -5.71 -4.93 8.92
C CYS A 71 -6.54 -6.04 8.26
N LYS A 72 -7.82 -5.81 7.95
CA LYS A 72 -8.68 -6.76 7.22
C LYS A 72 -8.83 -6.39 5.75
N ASN A 73 -8.86 -5.10 5.42
CA ASN A 73 -9.07 -4.63 4.05
C ASN A 73 -7.78 -4.53 3.21
N ALA A 74 -6.62 -4.89 3.75
CA ALA A 74 -5.35 -5.01 3.00
C ALA A 74 -5.27 -6.27 2.12
N VAL A 75 -6.39 -6.98 1.90
CA VAL A 75 -6.49 -8.19 1.06
C VAL A 75 -7.44 -7.96 -0.12
N GLN A 76 -7.38 -6.78 -0.72
CA GLN A 76 -8.02 -6.51 -2.01
C GLN A 76 -7.04 -5.78 -2.93
N ASP A 77 -5.84 -6.36 -3.10
CA ASP A 77 -5.08 -6.25 -4.35
C ASP A 77 -5.40 -7.47 -5.24
N GLU A 78 -6.68 -7.84 -5.33
CA GLU A 78 -7.15 -8.40 -6.59
C GLU A 78 -7.27 -7.19 -7.53
N PRO A 79 -6.64 -7.19 -8.72
CA PRO A 79 -6.91 -6.17 -9.69
C PRO A 79 -8.42 -6.16 -9.89
N THR A 80 -9.08 -5.05 -9.54
CA THR A 80 -10.40 -4.79 -10.12
C THR A 80 -10.13 -4.73 -11.62
N GLU A 81 -10.35 -5.83 -12.33
CA GLU A 81 -10.47 -5.80 -13.77
C GLU A 81 -11.54 -4.74 -14.04
N ASN A 82 -11.11 -3.56 -14.50
CA ASN A 82 -12.02 -2.60 -15.09
C ASN A 82 -12.75 -3.35 -16.22
N GLU A 83 -13.98 -2.96 -16.58
CA GLU A 83 -14.75 -3.63 -17.65
C GLU A 83 -13.98 -3.73 -19.01
N ASP A 84 -12.89 -2.95 -19.14
CA ASP A 84 -11.96 -2.88 -20.26
C ASP A 84 -10.69 -3.76 -20.10
N GLY A 85 -10.55 -4.50 -19.01
CA GLY A 85 -9.40 -5.39 -18.73
C GLY A 85 -8.07 -4.67 -18.52
N SER A 86 -8.07 -3.33 -18.39
CA SER A 86 -6.87 -2.54 -18.14
C SER A 86 -6.52 -2.49 -16.66
N SER A 87 -5.25 -2.77 -16.35
CA SER A 87 -4.72 -2.65 -14.99
C SER A 87 -4.47 -1.19 -14.61
N TYR A 88 -4.35 -0.90 -13.31
CA TYR A 88 -3.89 0.41 -12.85
C TYR A 88 -2.53 0.77 -13.47
N PHE A 89 -1.62 -0.21 -13.60
CA PHE A 89 -0.33 0.00 -14.24
C PHE A 89 -0.44 0.44 -15.70
N ASP A 90 -1.39 -0.12 -16.47
CA ASP A 90 -1.60 0.26 -17.88
C ASP A 90 -2.09 1.71 -18.05
N THR A 91 -2.73 2.28 -17.03
CA THR A 91 -3.30 3.64 -17.09
C THR A 91 -2.46 4.68 -16.36
N ALA A 92 -1.77 4.30 -15.29
CA ALA A 92 -1.02 5.21 -14.42
C ALA A 92 0.49 5.12 -14.55
N CYS A 93 1.06 4.01 -15.03
CA CYS A 93 2.52 3.83 -15.08
C CYS A 93 3.08 3.67 -16.49
N LYS A 94 2.31 3.05 -17.38
CA LYS A 94 2.71 2.74 -18.75
C LYS A 94 2.62 3.92 -19.74
N PRO A 95 1.64 4.83 -19.65
CA PRO A 95 1.52 5.92 -20.62
C PRO A 95 2.74 6.86 -20.58
N THR A 96 3.07 7.46 -21.71
CA THR A 96 4.10 8.52 -21.75
C THR A 96 3.60 9.76 -21.02
N PRO A 97 4.47 10.51 -20.32
CA PRO A 97 4.04 11.67 -19.56
C PRO A 97 3.50 12.75 -20.48
N GLU A 98 2.37 13.34 -20.11
CA GLU A 98 1.73 14.39 -20.89
C GLU A 98 1.88 15.75 -20.22
N ARG A 99 2.52 16.68 -20.93
CA ARG A 99 2.63 18.08 -20.47
C ARG A 99 1.28 18.70 -20.18
N GLY A 100 0.20 18.30 -20.85
CA GLY A 100 -1.12 18.90 -20.71
C GLY A 100 -1.29 20.22 -21.46
N ILE A 101 -2.47 20.84 -21.34
CA ILE A 101 -2.93 21.95 -22.19
C ILE A 101 -2.80 23.34 -21.54
N CYS A 102 -2.41 23.39 -20.28
CA CYS A 102 -2.21 24.64 -19.54
C CYS A 102 -0.85 25.28 -19.88
N LYS A 103 -0.47 26.34 -19.14
CA LYS A 103 0.77 27.11 -19.36
C LYS A 103 1.71 27.15 -18.16
N GLY A 104 1.47 26.28 -17.17
CA GLY A 104 2.34 26.13 -16.01
C GLY A 104 3.66 25.42 -16.36
N PHE A 105 4.56 25.45 -15.40
CA PHE A 105 5.89 24.83 -15.46
C PHE A 105 6.14 24.15 -14.11
N LEU A 106 5.45 23.02 -13.89
CA LEU A 106 5.53 22.25 -12.66
C LEU A 106 6.41 21.02 -12.89
N ASP A 107 7.47 20.86 -12.09
CA ASP A 107 8.27 19.64 -12.11
C ASP A 107 7.48 18.52 -11.44
N ARG A 108 7.21 17.46 -12.19
CA ARG A 108 6.45 16.29 -11.76
C ARG A 108 7.21 15.02 -12.10
N TRP A 109 6.82 13.93 -11.47
CA TRP A 109 7.42 12.61 -11.66
C TRP A 109 6.52 11.76 -12.53
N PHE A 110 7.11 10.92 -13.37
CA PHE A 110 6.41 9.89 -14.14
C PHE A 110 7.24 8.62 -14.15
N PHE A 111 6.61 7.47 -14.29
CA PHE A 111 7.31 6.20 -14.46
C PHE A 111 7.70 6.01 -15.92
N ASN A 112 9.00 5.90 -16.18
CA ASN A 112 9.53 5.61 -17.50
C ASN A 112 9.71 4.09 -17.63
N VAL A 113 8.79 3.42 -18.33
CA VAL A 113 8.86 1.97 -18.57
C VAL A 113 10.10 1.52 -19.34
N SER A 114 10.76 2.41 -20.08
CA SER A 114 11.95 2.07 -20.86
C SER A 114 13.20 1.98 -19.97
N SER A 115 13.32 2.88 -18.99
CA SER A 115 14.40 2.86 -18.01
C SER A 115 14.06 2.05 -16.76
N GLY A 116 12.77 1.79 -16.52
CA GLY A 116 12.26 1.15 -15.31
C GLY A 116 12.37 2.04 -14.07
N ALA A 117 12.37 3.37 -14.25
CA ALA A 117 12.62 4.32 -13.18
C ALA A 117 11.62 5.50 -13.20
N CYS A 118 11.41 6.10 -12.04
CA CYS A 118 10.71 7.37 -11.92
C CYS A 118 11.61 8.52 -12.32
N GLU A 119 11.17 9.32 -13.29
CA GLU A 119 11.91 10.43 -13.89
C GLU A 119 11.07 11.71 -13.82
N THR A 120 11.71 12.88 -13.91
CA THR A 120 10.99 14.15 -13.90
C THR A 120 10.55 14.57 -15.30
N PHE A 121 9.37 15.17 -15.42
CA PHE A 121 8.91 15.88 -16.61
C PHE A 121 8.23 17.20 -16.24
N LEU A 122 8.02 18.05 -17.24
CA LEU A 122 7.38 19.35 -17.06
C LEU A 122 5.86 19.26 -17.31
N TYR A 123 5.08 19.37 -16.24
CA TYR A 123 3.63 19.41 -16.31
C TYR A 123 3.11 20.86 -16.37
N SER A 124 2.10 21.08 -17.20
CA SER A 124 1.50 22.40 -17.43
C SER A 124 0.48 22.81 -16.37
N GLY A 125 0.08 21.91 -15.48
CA GLY A 125 -0.89 22.17 -14.41
C GLY A 125 -2.34 21.81 -14.71
N CYS A 126 -2.66 21.34 -15.92
CA CYS A 126 -3.97 20.74 -16.21
C CYS A 126 -3.96 19.80 -17.41
N GLY A 127 -4.94 18.89 -17.47
CA GLY A 127 -5.03 17.83 -18.46
C GLY A 127 -3.99 16.74 -18.21
N GLY A 128 -3.53 16.07 -19.28
CA GLY A 128 -2.58 14.99 -19.18
C GLY A 128 -3.23 13.63 -18.87
N ASN A 129 -2.43 12.69 -18.41
CA ASN A 129 -2.84 11.35 -18.02
C ASN A 129 -2.42 11.05 -16.57
N LEU A 130 -2.67 9.81 -16.10
CA LEU A 130 -2.43 9.42 -14.71
C LEU A 130 -0.95 9.15 -14.37
N ASN A 131 -0.04 9.14 -15.35
CA ASN A 131 1.40 9.00 -15.12
C ASN A 131 2.02 10.37 -14.79
N GLU A 132 1.55 10.94 -13.68
CA GLU A 132 1.93 12.25 -13.16
C GLU A 132 1.84 12.23 -11.64
N TYR A 133 2.98 12.36 -10.98
CA TYR A 133 3.12 12.26 -9.52
C TYR A 133 3.84 13.48 -8.96
N GLN A 134 3.50 13.86 -7.73
CA GLN A 134 4.06 15.05 -7.11
C GLN A 134 5.47 14.83 -6.57
N SER A 135 5.82 13.57 -6.30
CA SER A 135 7.10 13.19 -5.72
C SER A 135 7.61 11.87 -6.28
N GLN A 136 8.92 11.67 -6.20
CA GLN A 136 9.58 10.41 -6.57
C GLN A 136 8.97 9.23 -5.81
N TRP A 137 8.78 9.38 -4.50
CA TRP A 137 8.19 8.35 -3.64
C TRP A 137 6.81 7.92 -4.12
N GLU A 138 5.95 8.87 -4.49
CA GLU A 138 4.60 8.58 -4.97
C GLU A 138 4.63 7.79 -6.28
N CYS A 139 5.51 8.15 -7.21
CA CYS A 139 5.72 7.41 -8.45
C CYS A 139 6.26 5.99 -8.19
N GLU A 140 7.29 5.85 -7.36
CA GLU A 140 7.91 4.56 -7.07
C GLU A 140 6.93 3.62 -6.35
N PHE A 141 6.19 4.16 -5.38
CA PHE A 141 5.15 3.43 -4.67
C PHE A 141 4.04 2.96 -5.61
N ALA A 142 3.64 3.79 -6.58
CA ALA A 142 2.57 3.46 -7.51
C ALA A 142 2.99 2.44 -8.59
N CYS A 143 4.25 2.46 -9.04
CA CYS A 143 4.66 1.79 -10.28
C CYS A 143 5.77 0.75 -10.14
N MET A 144 6.39 0.63 -8.97
CA MET A 144 7.49 -0.32 -8.73
C MET A 144 7.16 -1.39 -7.68
N GLY A 145 5.90 -1.47 -7.25
CA GLY A 145 5.36 -2.47 -6.33
C GLY A 145 5.09 -3.82 -6.97
#